data_AF-A0A2V9B5V7-F1
#
_entry.id   AF-A0A2V9B5V7-F1
#
_cell.length_a   1.000
_cell.length_b   1.000
_cell.length_c   1.000
_cell.angle_alpha   90.00
_cell.angle_beta   90.00
_cell.angle_gamma   90.00
#
_symmetry.space_group_name_H-M   'P 1'
#
loop_
_entity.id
_entity.type
_entity.pdbx_description
1 polymer ?
#
loop_
_entity_poly.entity_id
_entity_poly.type
_entity_poly.pdbx_seq_one_letter_code
_entity_poly.pdbx_strand_id
1 'polypeptide(L)'
;MKLSLPSRRAWIYGAVLFFLAAVCGILGFLQYRWIGEVANAENQRLRQDLQRELNLVRRDFNSQIAAAASALVPIARDVERQEREKAYLARYQSAPETTKKYFSRVALAVPEKGELNLFLLDSRAHIFRKADWPLGWAKLREGLGTRLSGGPPSERYRPEGVIEFPRFGRNPRDAEGRRWPPEQEWLILEFDRDYLRNVVLPEILQRYLAEAGQSQYSVVVSETADPWQEVYRWGPKTVEKSGHADARVTLFEVEANPFRGGPARGTDNASPPASQFEPQEQPPLPLPGHGAWTLSANHAAGSLESIVARARRRNLFLGASLLLLLIATVIALIRFTRGAEKLAEMQMNFVSGISHELRTPLSVIRAAGFNLRTKFAREPVQVERYGNLIQDESEKLTALIEQ
;
A
#
# COMPACT_ATOMS: atom_id res chain seq x y z
N MET A 1 -17.88 -19.39 -55.24
CA MET A 1 -17.68 -18.19 -54.40
C MET A 1 -16.27 -17.67 -54.67
N LYS A 2 -16.10 -16.77 -55.65
CA LYS A 2 -14.78 -16.25 -56.04
C LYS A 2 -14.37 -15.15 -55.05
N LEU A 3 -13.44 -15.44 -54.15
CA LEU A 3 -12.77 -14.40 -53.37
C LEU A 3 -11.88 -13.60 -54.33
N SER A 4 -12.35 -12.42 -54.74
CA SER A 4 -11.51 -11.44 -55.42
C SER A 4 -10.39 -11.00 -54.48
N LEU A 5 -9.14 -11.23 -54.88
CA LEU A 5 -7.97 -10.79 -54.14
C LEU A 5 -8.04 -9.26 -53.91
N PRO A 6 -7.79 -8.79 -52.67
CA PRO A 6 -7.87 -7.36 -52.35
C PRO A 6 -6.88 -6.56 -53.19
N SER A 7 -7.31 -5.40 -53.70
CA SER A 7 -6.45 -4.50 -54.47
C SER A 7 -5.23 -4.06 -53.64
N ARG A 8 -4.09 -3.77 -54.30
CA ARG A 8 -2.83 -3.36 -53.64
C ARG A 8 -3.03 -2.21 -52.63
N ARG A 9 -3.99 -1.31 -52.89
CA ARG A 9 -4.39 -0.22 -51.99
C ARG A 9 -5.09 -0.73 -50.72
N ALA A 10 -5.98 -1.71 -50.81
CA ALA A 10 -6.64 -2.32 -49.66
C ALA A 10 -5.66 -3.00 -48.69
N TRP A 11 -4.59 -3.59 -49.22
CA TRP A 11 -3.51 -4.16 -48.41
C TRP A 11 -2.71 -3.10 -47.65
N ILE A 12 -2.43 -1.96 -48.29
CA ILE A 12 -1.72 -0.82 -47.66
C ILE A 12 -2.59 -0.22 -46.53
N TYR A 13 -3.89 0.00 -46.76
CA TYR A 13 -4.79 0.49 -45.70
C TYR A 13 -4.90 -0.49 -44.52
N GLY A 14 -4.96 -1.81 -44.80
CA GLY A 14 -4.94 -2.83 -43.77
C GLY A 14 -3.64 -2.84 -42.95
N ALA A 15 -2.49 -2.69 -43.63
CA ALA A 15 -1.18 -2.66 -42.97
C ALA A 15 -1.01 -1.41 -42.10
N VAL A 16 -1.45 -0.23 -42.55
CA VAL A 16 -1.40 1.00 -41.76
C VAL A 16 -2.30 0.89 -40.52
N LEU A 17 -3.51 0.35 -40.67
CA LEU A 17 -4.43 0.15 -39.55
C LEU A 17 -3.85 -0.83 -38.52
N PHE A 18 -3.24 -1.92 -38.98
CA PHE A 18 -2.60 -2.90 -38.12
C PHE A 18 -1.40 -2.31 -37.37
N PHE A 19 -0.51 -1.60 -38.08
CA PHE A 19 0.66 -0.96 -37.48
C PHE A 19 0.25 0.07 -36.42
N LEU A 20 -0.75 0.90 -36.72
CA LEU A 20 -1.27 1.88 -35.78
C LEU A 20 -1.89 1.22 -34.54
N ALA A 21 -2.70 0.17 -34.74
CA ALA A 21 -3.27 -0.61 -33.63
C ALA A 21 -2.19 -1.24 -32.77
N ALA A 22 -1.11 -1.76 -33.38
CA ALA A 22 0.03 -2.31 -32.67
C ALA A 22 0.76 -1.24 -31.85
N VAL A 23 1.05 -0.07 -32.43
CA VAL A 23 1.71 1.05 -31.73
C VAL A 23 0.87 1.54 -30.56
N CYS A 24 -0.45 1.70 -30.74
CA CYS A 24 -1.35 2.09 -29.65
C CYS A 24 -1.42 1.02 -28.55
N GLY A 25 -1.47 -0.26 -28.92
CA GLY A 25 -1.43 -1.37 -27.96
C GLY A 25 -0.15 -1.38 -27.13
N ILE A 26 1.00 -1.16 -27.78
CA ILE A 26 2.32 -1.07 -27.13
C ILE A 26 2.38 0.15 -26.20
N LEU A 27 1.93 1.32 -26.65
CA LEU A 27 1.90 2.54 -25.83
C LEU A 27 0.97 2.39 -24.61
N GLY A 28 -0.22 1.82 -24.80
CA GLY A 28 -1.16 1.52 -23.72
C GLY A 28 -0.59 0.53 -22.71
N PHE A 29 0.12 -0.50 -23.19
CA PHE A 29 0.81 -1.46 -22.33
C PHE A 29 1.96 -0.82 -21.54
N LEU A 30 2.79 0.01 -22.19
CA LEU A 30 3.88 0.73 -21.54
C LEU A 30 3.38 1.73 -20.50
N GLN A 31 2.32 2.48 -20.80
CA GLN A 31 1.66 3.38 -19.84
C GLN A 31 1.09 2.60 -18.66
N TYR A 32 0.41 1.47 -18.91
CA TYR A 32 -0.12 0.60 -17.86
C TYR A 32 1.00 0.08 -16.95
N ARG A 33 2.11 -0.38 -17.53
CA ARG A 33 3.24 -0.91 -16.77
C ARG A 33 3.94 0.19 -15.96
N TRP A 34 4.26 1.34 -16.57
CA TRP A 34 5.00 2.41 -15.92
C TRP A 34 4.23 3.06 -14.77
N ILE A 35 2.94 3.37 -14.95
CA ILE A 35 2.09 3.87 -13.87
C ILE A 35 1.91 2.84 -12.77
N GLY A 36 1.81 1.55 -13.13
CA GLY A 36 1.78 0.47 -12.16
C GLY A 36 3.06 0.41 -11.33
N GLU A 37 4.22 0.52 -11.96
CA GLU A 37 5.53 0.50 -11.31
C GLU A 37 5.73 1.73 -10.41
N VAL A 38 5.44 2.93 -10.91
CA VAL A 38 5.57 4.18 -10.12
C VAL A 38 4.61 4.17 -8.94
N ALA A 39 3.36 3.76 -9.14
CA ALA A 39 2.40 3.69 -8.05
C ALA A 39 2.78 2.63 -7.00
N ASN A 40 3.27 1.47 -7.44
CA ASN A 40 3.74 0.44 -6.51
C ASN A 40 4.98 0.90 -5.73
N ALA A 41 5.93 1.56 -6.39
CA ALA A 41 7.13 2.09 -5.76
C ALA A 41 6.79 3.17 -4.72
N GLU A 42 5.89 4.10 -5.05
CA GLU A 42 5.43 5.12 -4.11
C GLU A 42 4.65 4.51 -2.94
N ASN A 43 3.79 3.52 -3.20
CA ASN A 43 3.08 2.80 -2.15
C ASN A 43 4.04 2.08 -1.20
N GLN A 44 5.08 1.46 -1.74
CA GLN A 44 6.10 0.77 -0.95
C GLN A 44 6.89 1.77 -0.10
N ARG A 45 7.26 2.91 -0.67
CA ARG A 45 7.91 4.01 0.04
C ARG A 45 7.04 4.53 1.19
N LEU A 46 5.77 4.81 0.95
CA LEU A 46 4.83 5.28 1.97
C LEU A 46 4.62 4.27 3.09
N ARG A 47 4.54 2.96 2.76
CA ARG A 47 4.49 1.89 3.75
C ARG A 47 5.77 1.81 4.58
N GLN A 48 6.93 1.93 3.95
CA GLN A 48 8.23 1.92 4.63
C GLN A 48 8.39 3.13 5.55
N ASP A 49 7.97 4.32 5.12
CA ASP A 49 8.01 5.54 5.91
C ASP A 49 7.05 5.42 7.11
N LEU A 50 5.82 4.96 6.90
CA LEU A 50 4.87 4.70 8.01
C LEU A 50 5.40 3.66 9.00
N GLN A 51 5.97 2.55 8.52
CA GLN A 51 6.57 1.54 9.38
C GLN A 51 7.76 2.11 10.18
N ARG A 52 8.54 3.02 9.59
CA ARG A 52 9.63 3.72 10.29
C ARG A 52 9.08 4.57 11.42
N GLU A 53 8.06 5.38 11.17
CA GLU A 53 7.41 6.21 12.20
C GLU A 53 6.80 5.37 13.32
N LEU A 54 6.09 4.28 12.99
CA LEU A 54 5.55 3.38 14.01
C LEU A 54 6.65 2.72 14.85
N ASN A 55 7.80 2.42 14.26
CA ASN A 55 8.94 1.90 15.02
C ASN A 55 9.52 2.94 15.98
N LEU A 56 9.50 4.23 15.63
CA LEU A 56 9.87 5.32 16.54
C LEU A 56 8.89 5.43 17.70
N VAL A 57 7.57 5.38 17.41
CA VAL A 57 6.51 5.32 18.43
C VAL A 57 6.73 4.15 19.39
N ARG A 58 6.95 2.93 18.86
CA ARG A 58 7.24 1.74 19.66
C ARG A 58 8.44 1.95 20.57
N ARG A 59 9.54 2.49 20.01
CA ARG A 59 10.79 2.71 20.75
C ARG A 59 10.60 3.74 21.87
N ASP A 60 9.97 4.88 21.59
CA ASP A 60 9.72 5.93 22.59
C ASP A 60 8.80 5.40 23.70
N PHE A 61 7.70 4.75 23.33
CA PHE A 61 6.77 4.15 24.29
C PHE A 61 7.44 3.13 25.22
N ASN A 62 8.17 2.15 24.65
CA ASN A 62 8.88 1.16 25.45
C ASN A 62 9.99 1.80 26.29
N SER A 63 10.68 2.83 25.77
CA SER A 63 11.72 3.55 26.50
C SER A 63 11.16 4.32 27.69
N GLN A 64 10.01 5.00 27.53
CA GLN A 64 9.37 5.73 28.62
C GLN A 64 8.89 4.77 29.72
N ILE A 65 8.31 3.64 29.34
CA ILE A 65 7.92 2.59 30.29
C ILE A 65 9.13 2.05 31.04
N ALA A 66 10.20 1.70 30.33
CA ALA A 66 11.41 1.17 30.95
C ALA A 66 12.08 2.21 31.86
N ALA A 67 12.09 3.49 31.46
CA ALA A 67 12.61 4.58 32.27
C ALA A 67 11.78 4.81 33.54
N ALA A 68 10.45 4.82 33.42
CA ALA A 68 9.55 4.96 34.56
C ALA A 68 9.71 3.80 35.56
N ALA A 69 9.86 2.58 35.05
CA ALA A 69 9.99 1.39 35.88
C ALA A 69 11.36 1.31 36.57
N SER A 70 12.45 1.53 35.83
CA SER A 70 13.81 1.55 36.39
C SER A 70 14.05 2.70 37.37
N ALA A 71 13.32 3.82 37.23
CA ALA A 71 13.35 4.91 38.19
C ALA A 71 12.88 4.49 39.59
N LEU A 72 12.05 3.45 39.73
CA LEU A 72 11.58 2.95 41.04
C LEU A 72 12.48 1.85 41.64
N VAL A 73 13.47 1.36 40.90
CA VAL A 73 14.37 0.31 41.38
C VAL A 73 15.51 0.92 42.21
N PRO A 74 15.68 0.56 43.49
CA PRO A 74 16.79 1.02 44.32
C PRO A 74 18.09 0.28 43.95
N ILE A 75 19.23 0.90 44.25
CA ILE A 75 20.54 0.27 44.07
C ILE A 75 20.77 -0.72 45.21
N ALA A 76 21.39 -1.87 44.94
CA ALA A 76 21.62 -2.92 45.93
C ALA A 76 22.30 -2.41 47.23
N ARG A 77 23.20 -1.44 47.12
CA ARG A 77 23.91 -0.85 48.28
C ARG A 77 22.97 -0.12 49.25
N ASP A 78 21.92 0.51 48.74
CA ASP A 78 20.97 1.25 49.58
C ASP A 78 20.07 0.29 50.34
N VAL A 79 19.67 -0.81 49.69
CA VAL A 79 18.92 -1.92 50.29
C VAL A 79 19.74 -2.67 51.35
N GLU A 80 21.07 -2.74 51.22
CA GLU A 80 21.95 -3.34 52.22
C GLU A 80 22.21 -2.42 53.43
N ARG A 81 22.21 -1.10 53.22
CA ARG A 81 22.46 -0.10 54.28
C ARG A 81 21.23 0.27 55.09
N GLN A 82 20.05 0.19 54.46
CA GLN A 82 18.77 0.51 55.07
C GLN A 82 17.91 -0.74 55.12
N GLU A 83 16.83 -0.71 55.88
CA GLU A 83 15.80 -1.74 55.77
C GLU A 83 15.22 -1.73 54.34
N ARG A 84 15.05 -2.91 53.73
CA ARG A 84 14.62 -3.05 52.33
C ARG A 84 13.42 -2.18 51.98
N GLU A 85 12.35 -2.24 52.76
CA GLU A 85 11.14 -1.46 52.51
C GLU A 85 11.39 0.05 52.52
N LYS A 86 12.28 0.52 53.40
CA LYS A 86 12.69 1.93 53.46
C LYS A 86 13.46 2.34 52.21
N ALA A 87 14.33 1.48 51.68
CA ALA A 87 15.06 1.76 50.45
C ALA A 87 14.14 1.88 49.22
N TYR A 88 13.18 0.97 49.06
CA TYR A 88 12.17 1.06 47.99
C TYR A 88 11.25 2.27 48.18
N LEU A 89 10.84 2.56 49.42
CA LEU A 89 9.98 3.71 49.72
C LEU A 89 10.69 5.03 49.45
N ALA A 90 11.95 5.19 49.87
CA ALA A 90 12.75 6.37 49.59
C ALA A 90 12.94 6.59 48.08
N ARG A 91 13.13 5.49 47.33
CA ARG A 91 13.20 5.56 45.86
C ARG A 91 11.88 5.98 45.23
N TYR A 92 10.76 5.46 45.71
CA TYR A 92 9.44 5.88 45.25
C TYR A 92 9.17 7.36 45.57
N GLN A 93 9.48 7.82 46.79
CA GLN A 93 9.27 9.20 47.20
C GLN A 93 10.08 10.21 46.38
N SER A 94 11.34 9.87 46.08
CA SER A 94 12.23 10.70 45.25
C SER A 94 11.90 10.69 43.75
N ALA A 95 11.08 9.73 43.29
CA ALA A 95 10.66 9.68 41.89
C ALA A 95 9.75 10.87 41.53
N PRO A 96 9.83 11.40 40.29
CA PRO A 96 8.93 12.44 39.82
C PRO A 96 7.46 12.01 39.89
N GLU A 97 6.55 12.97 40.16
CA GLU A 97 5.10 12.71 40.13
C GLU A 97 4.62 12.19 38.76
N THR A 98 5.27 12.61 37.68
CA THR A 98 5.00 12.10 36.32
C THR A 98 5.29 10.60 36.23
N THR A 99 6.37 10.11 36.85
CA THR A 99 6.71 8.68 36.91
C THR A 99 5.73 7.89 37.75
N LYS A 100 5.30 8.44 38.91
CA LYS A 100 4.34 7.77 39.79
C LYS A 100 3.00 7.50 39.10
N LYS A 101 2.55 8.42 38.22
CA LYS A 101 1.32 8.29 37.43
C LYS A 101 1.33 7.14 36.41
N TYR A 102 2.50 6.61 36.03
CA TYR A 102 2.55 5.43 35.15
C TYR A 102 2.02 4.17 35.84
N PHE A 103 1.93 4.15 37.17
CA PHE A 103 1.64 2.94 37.94
C PHE A 103 0.35 3.08 38.74
N SER A 104 -0.58 2.14 38.55
CA SER A 104 -1.79 2.03 39.37
C SER A 104 -1.48 1.35 40.71
N ARG A 105 -0.55 0.38 40.71
CA ARG A 105 -0.11 -0.35 41.91
C ARG A 105 1.39 -0.59 41.90
N VAL A 106 2.00 -0.43 43.07
CA VAL A 106 3.41 -0.76 43.33
C VAL A 106 3.44 -1.76 44.49
N ALA A 107 4.10 -2.89 44.27
CA ALA A 107 4.15 -3.98 45.24
C ALA A 107 5.55 -4.56 45.36
N LEU A 108 5.85 -5.13 46.52
CA LEU A 108 7.10 -5.81 46.81
C LEU A 108 6.78 -7.26 47.20
N ALA A 109 7.27 -8.21 46.41
CA ALA A 109 7.17 -9.63 46.73
C ALA A 109 8.46 -10.09 47.40
N VAL A 110 8.31 -10.62 48.61
CA VAL A 110 9.40 -10.90 49.53
C VAL A 110 9.33 -12.37 49.95
N PRO A 111 10.42 -13.13 49.79
CA PRO A 111 10.53 -14.45 50.37
C PRO A 111 10.86 -14.36 51.87
N GLU A 112 9.97 -14.91 52.71
CA GLU A 112 10.14 -15.02 54.16
C GLU A 112 9.88 -16.47 54.59
N LYS A 113 10.88 -17.12 55.20
CA LYS A 113 10.78 -18.52 55.68
C LYS A 113 10.31 -19.54 54.61
N GLY A 114 10.60 -19.28 53.34
CA GLY A 114 10.20 -20.15 52.22
C GLY A 114 8.84 -19.82 51.60
N GLU A 115 8.11 -18.84 52.14
CA GLU A 115 6.85 -18.34 51.55
C GLU A 115 7.00 -16.95 50.95
N LEU A 116 6.23 -16.69 49.89
CA LEU A 116 6.20 -15.39 49.19
C LEU A 116 5.12 -14.49 49.79
N ASN A 117 5.56 -13.52 50.60
CA ASN A 117 4.71 -12.46 51.15
C ASN A 117 4.65 -11.27 50.18
N LEU A 118 3.46 -10.70 50.01
CA LEU A 118 3.25 -9.51 49.19
C LEU A 118 3.05 -8.29 50.09
N PHE A 119 3.75 -7.22 49.76
CA PHE A 119 3.60 -5.93 50.41
C PHE A 119 3.16 -4.89 49.38
N LEU A 120 1.99 -4.28 49.57
CA LEU A 120 1.49 -3.22 48.70
C LEU A 120 1.89 -1.86 49.24
N LEU A 121 2.32 -0.97 48.36
CA LEU A 121 2.58 0.42 48.71
C LEU A 121 1.25 1.15 48.90
N ASP A 122 1.00 1.61 50.12
CA ASP A 122 -0.05 2.61 50.38
C ASP A 122 0.51 3.98 49.98
N SER A 123 0.04 4.52 48.85
CA SER A 123 0.51 5.80 48.32
C SER A 123 0.16 6.99 49.21
N ARG A 124 -0.87 6.88 50.05
CA ARG A 124 -1.29 7.96 50.98
C ARG A 124 -0.51 7.92 52.28
N ALA A 125 -0.33 6.72 52.83
CA ALA A 125 0.40 6.52 54.08
C ALA A 125 1.92 6.38 53.87
N HIS A 126 2.39 6.32 52.62
CA HIS A 126 3.79 6.11 52.25
C HIS A 126 4.43 4.94 53.00
N ILE A 127 3.75 3.80 53.03
CA ILE A 127 4.24 2.61 53.73
C ILE A 127 3.86 1.35 52.96
N PHE A 128 4.75 0.35 52.99
CA PHE A 128 4.46 -0.98 52.47
C PHE A 128 3.66 -1.75 53.53
N ARG A 129 2.48 -2.23 53.16
CA ARG A 129 1.62 -3.04 54.04
C ARG A 129 1.50 -4.45 53.47
N LYS A 130 1.65 -5.45 54.33
CA LYS A 130 1.38 -6.83 53.95
C LYS A 130 -0.06 -6.94 53.47
N ALA A 131 -0.26 -7.57 52.32
CA ALA A 131 -1.55 -7.74 51.68
C ALA A 131 -1.64 -9.10 51.01
N ASP A 132 -2.88 -9.53 50.72
CA ASP A 132 -3.11 -10.72 49.93
C ASP A 132 -2.82 -10.49 48.45
N TRP A 133 -2.43 -11.56 47.77
CA TRP A 133 -2.17 -11.53 46.33
C TRP A 133 -3.46 -11.29 45.55
N PRO A 134 -3.51 -10.31 44.63
CA PRO A 134 -4.64 -10.13 43.73
C PRO A 134 -4.89 -11.40 42.89
N LEU A 135 -6.17 -11.69 42.58
CA LEU A 135 -6.56 -12.87 41.78
C LEU A 135 -5.83 -12.93 40.42
N GLY A 136 -5.63 -11.78 39.76
CA GLY A 136 -4.89 -11.69 38.49
C GLY A 136 -3.39 -12.00 38.60
N TRP A 137 -2.83 -12.04 39.81
CA TRP A 137 -1.40 -12.32 40.06
C TRP A 137 -1.16 -13.75 40.55
N ALA A 138 -2.17 -14.62 40.57
CA ALA A 138 -2.02 -16.00 41.05
C ALA A 138 -0.90 -16.78 40.33
N LYS A 139 -0.90 -16.73 38.99
CA LYS A 139 0.14 -17.35 38.15
C LYS A 139 1.49 -16.63 38.28
N LEU A 140 1.51 -15.33 38.52
CA LEU A 140 2.75 -14.58 38.80
C LEU A 140 3.37 -15.09 40.12
N ARG A 141 2.57 -15.25 41.18
CA ARG A 141 3.01 -15.81 42.47
C ARG A 141 3.59 -17.21 42.31
N GLU A 142 2.92 -18.08 41.56
CA GLU A 142 3.39 -19.44 41.28
C GLU A 142 4.74 -19.45 40.54
N GLY A 143 4.88 -18.60 39.51
CA GLY A 143 6.13 -18.44 38.77
C GLY A 143 7.29 -17.91 39.63
N LEU A 144 7.02 -16.93 40.50
CA LEU A 144 8.01 -16.43 41.47
C LEU A 144 8.40 -17.50 42.49
N GLY A 145 7.43 -18.29 42.98
CA GLY A 145 7.69 -19.41 43.90
C GLY A 145 8.59 -20.47 43.28
N THR A 146 8.35 -20.81 42.03
CA THR A 146 9.18 -21.78 41.28
C THR A 146 10.62 -21.29 41.12
N ARG A 147 10.81 -19.99 40.84
CA ARG A 147 12.14 -19.35 40.73
C ARG A 147 12.88 -19.32 42.07
N LEU A 148 12.16 -19.06 43.17
CA LEU A 148 12.72 -19.09 44.52
C LEU A 148 13.26 -20.48 44.87
N SER A 149 12.56 -21.55 44.45
CA SER A 149 12.99 -22.95 44.63
C SER A 149 14.10 -23.40 43.66
N GLY A 150 14.62 -22.51 42.80
CA GLY A 150 15.67 -22.84 41.83
C GLY A 150 15.17 -23.56 40.57
N GLY A 151 13.86 -23.62 40.36
CA GLY A 151 13.27 -24.14 39.14
C GLY A 151 13.57 -23.24 37.93
N PRO A 152 13.46 -23.79 36.69
CA PRO A 152 13.58 -22.96 35.50
C PRO A 152 12.52 -21.86 35.54
N PRO A 153 12.82 -20.65 35.02
CA PRO A 153 11.79 -19.62 34.89
C PRO A 153 10.65 -20.21 34.04
N SER A 154 9.46 -20.32 34.62
CA SER A 154 8.27 -20.74 33.89
C SER A 154 8.11 -19.83 32.66
N GLU A 155 7.67 -20.40 31.53
CA GLU A 155 7.32 -19.62 30.35
C GLU A 155 6.51 -18.38 30.76
N ARG A 156 6.93 -17.23 30.23
CA ARG A 156 6.71 -15.86 30.72
C ARG A 156 5.23 -15.49 30.85
N TYR A 157 4.49 -16.10 31.78
CA TYR A 157 3.17 -15.61 32.13
C TYR A 157 3.35 -14.32 32.90
N ARG A 158 3.12 -13.21 32.21
CA ARG A 158 2.97 -11.89 32.81
C ARG A 158 1.51 -11.49 32.69
N PRO A 159 0.86 -11.15 33.81
CA PRO A 159 -0.40 -10.44 33.73
C PRO A 159 -0.21 -9.19 32.87
N GLU A 160 -1.18 -8.89 32.01
CA GLU A 160 -1.08 -7.75 31.10
C GLU A 160 -0.93 -6.42 31.86
N GLY A 161 0.07 -5.64 31.49
CA GLY A 161 0.36 -4.37 32.17
C GLY A 161 1.04 -4.55 33.53
N VAL A 162 1.58 -5.74 33.85
CA VAL A 162 2.40 -5.97 35.03
C VAL A 162 3.83 -6.29 34.64
N ILE A 163 4.78 -5.66 35.33
CA ILE A 163 6.20 -5.92 35.18
C ILE A 163 6.85 -6.20 36.53
N GLU A 164 7.70 -7.23 36.55
CA GLU A 164 8.48 -7.63 37.71
C GLU A 164 9.99 -7.35 37.54
N PHE A 165 10.61 -6.75 38.55
CA PHE A 165 12.04 -6.48 38.65
C PHE A 165 12.65 -7.30 39.79
N PRO A 166 13.36 -8.41 39.51
CA PRO A 166 14.07 -9.16 40.53
C PRO A 166 15.27 -8.35 41.05
N ARG A 167 15.46 -8.31 42.37
CA ARG A 167 16.75 -7.96 42.96
C ARG A 167 17.56 -9.23 43.18
N PHE A 168 18.80 -9.20 42.69
CA PHE A 168 19.75 -10.29 42.88
C PHE A 168 20.62 -10.02 44.09
N GLY A 169 20.85 -11.05 44.88
CA GLY A 169 21.81 -11.03 45.96
C GLY A 169 23.25 -11.00 45.46
N ARG A 170 24.19 -10.89 46.41
CA ARG A 170 25.61 -11.03 46.10
C ARG A 170 25.88 -12.43 45.55
N ASN A 171 26.65 -12.50 44.46
CA ASN A 171 27.04 -13.79 43.89
C ASN A 171 27.90 -14.54 44.93
N PRO A 172 27.50 -15.72 45.42
CA PRO A 172 28.37 -16.52 46.26
C PRO A 172 29.53 -16.95 45.36
N ARG A 173 30.74 -16.46 45.63
CA ARG A 173 31.92 -16.84 44.84
C ARG A 173 32.25 -18.34 44.97
N ASP A 174 31.70 -19.04 45.97
CA ASP A 174 32.24 -20.32 46.41
C ASP A 174 31.23 -21.47 46.64
N ALA A 175 29.94 -21.38 46.26
CA ALA A 175 28.99 -22.47 46.57
C ALA A 175 27.95 -22.75 45.47
N GLU A 176 27.93 -24.01 45.04
CA GLU A 176 26.95 -24.66 44.16
C GLU A 176 26.72 -24.07 42.77
N GLY A 177 27.66 -24.16 41.82
CA GLY A 177 27.39 -24.31 40.36
C GLY A 177 26.31 -23.45 39.67
N ARG A 178 25.80 -22.39 40.31
CA ARG A 178 24.61 -21.64 39.92
C ARG A 178 25.07 -20.57 38.97
N ARG A 179 24.53 -20.61 37.75
CA ARG A 179 24.87 -19.67 36.67
C ARG A 179 24.44 -18.23 36.99
N TRP A 180 23.57 -18.01 37.99
CA TRP A 180 23.02 -16.70 38.35
C TRP A 180 22.93 -16.54 39.89
N PRO A 181 23.13 -15.33 40.43
CA PRO A 181 22.94 -15.08 41.86
C PRO A 181 21.49 -15.36 42.28
N PRO A 182 21.24 -15.75 43.55
CA PRO A 182 19.88 -15.96 44.02
C PRO A 182 19.07 -14.66 44.01
N GLU A 183 17.81 -14.75 43.61
CA GLU A 183 16.84 -13.66 43.68
C GLU A 183 16.41 -13.47 45.13
N GLN A 184 16.47 -12.23 45.63
CA GLN A 184 16.20 -11.90 47.03
C GLN A 184 14.82 -11.28 47.24
N GLU A 185 14.30 -10.54 46.27
CA GLU A 185 12.93 -10.04 46.24
C GLU A 185 12.57 -9.58 44.82
N TRP A 186 11.30 -9.24 44.61
CA TRP A 186 10.81 -8.71 43.33
C TRP A 186 9.98 -7.45 43.56
N LEU A 187 10.34 -6.37 42.87
CA LEU A 187 9.47 -5.20 42.73
C LEU A 187 8.47 -5.49 41.61
N ILE A 188 7.18 -5.46 41.93
CA ILE A 188 6.09 -5.67 40.98
C ILE A 188 5.40 -4.33 40.74
N LEU A 189 5.30 -3.93 39.48
CA LEU A 189 4.70 -2.68 39.05
C LEU A 189 3.54 -2.99 38.11
N GLU A 190 2.36 -2.48 38.42
CA GLU A 190 1.19 -2.53 37.55
C GLU A 190 0.98 -1.16 36.91
N PHE A 191 0.95 -1.12 35.59
CA PHE A 191 0.77 0.10 34.83
C PHE A 191 -0.68 0.60 34.89
N ASP A 192 -0.84 1.91 35.01
CA ASP A 192 -2.13 2.57 34.87
C ASP A 192 -2.52 2.62 33.39
N ARG A 193 -3.47 1.76 33.00
CA ARG A 193 -3.96 1.66 31.62
C ARG A 193 -4.63 2.95 31.16
N ASP A 194 -5.35 3.65 32.04
CA ASP A 194 -6.06 4.88 31.71
C ASP A 194 -5.08 6.01 31.47
N TYR A 195 -4.02 6.11 32.26
CA TYR A 195 -2.95 7.09 32.04
C TYR A 195 -2.22 6.82 30.72
N LEU A 196 -1.85 5.57 30.45
CA LEU A 196 -1.17 5.20 29.20
C LEU A 196 -2.05 5.45 27.97
N ARG A 197 -3.35 5.16 28.08
CA ARG A 197 -4.34 5.37 27.01
C ARG A 197 -4.63 6.85 26.75
N ASN A 198 -4.82 7.65 27.79
CA ASN A 198 -5.36 9.00 27.67
C ASN A 198 -4.30 10.10 27.67
N VAL A 199 -3.06 9.78 28.07
CA VAL A 199 -1.96 10.76 28.15
C VAL A 199 -0.80 10.33 27.28
N VAL A 200 -0.19 9.17 27.56
CA VAL A 200 1.06 8.76 26.91
C VAL A 200 0.89 8.44 25.43
N LEU A 201 -0.09 7.60 25.07
CA LEU A 201 -0.35 7.24 23.67
C LEU A 201 -0.68 8.48 22.81
N PRO A 202 -1.62 9.36 23.19
CA PRO A 202 -1.90 10.58 22.43
C PRO A 202 -0.65 11.47 22.25
N GLU A 203 0.15 11.66 23.29
CA GLU A 203 1.34 12.51 23.24
C GLU A 203 2.39 11.98 22.26
N ILE A 204 2.69 10.67 22.33
CA ILE A 204 3.69 10.04 21.44
C ILE A 204 3.18 10.02 20.00
N LEU A 205 1.90 9.68 19.79
CA LEU A 205 1.32 9.69 18.44
C LEU A 205 1.29 11.09 17.86
N GLN A 206 0.97 12.11 18.67
CA GLN A 206 1.06 13.49 18.22
C GLN A 206 2.50 13.89 17.89
N ARG A 207 3.51 13.45 18.65
CA ARG A 207 4.91 13.78 18.38
C ARG A 207 5.42 13.23 17.04
N TYR A 208 5.09 11.98 16.71
CA TYR A 208 5.64 11.30 15.53
C TYR A 208 4.71 11.32 14.31
N LEU A 209 3.39 11.39 14.51
CA LEU A 209 2.41 11.31 13.41
C LEU A 209 1.70 12.65 13.12
N ALA A 210 1.92 13.72 13.92
CA ALA A 210 1.24 14.99 13.66
C ALA A 210 1.73 15.74 12.41
N GLU A 211 3.01 15.64 12.04
CA GLU A 211 3.51 16.24 10.79
C GLU A 211 2.80 15.66 9.56
N ALA A 212 2.41 14.38 9.64
CA ALA A 212 1.65 13.70 8.61
C ALA A 212 0.14 14.00 8.67
N GLY A 213 -0.35 14.58 9.78
CA GLY A 213 -1.73 15.04 9.97
C GLY A 213 -2.73 13.94 10.29
N GLN A 214 -3.63 14.21 11.24
CA GLN A 214 -4.77 13.33 11.63
C GLN A 214 -5.70 12.98 10.45
N SER A 215 -5.61 13.72 9.35
CA SER A 215 -6.40 13.50 8.14
C SER A 215 -5.81 12.47 7.17
N GLN A 216 -4.52 12.10 7.32
CA GLN A 216 -3.86 11.18 6.39
C GLN A 216 -3.80 9.74 6.91
N TYR A 217 -3.87 9.53 8.23
CA TYR A 217 -3.74 8.21 8.86
C TYR A 217 -4.85 7.95 9.89
N SER A 218 -5.27 6.70 9.97
CA SER A 218 -6.09 6.14 11.05
C SER A 218 -5.25 5.12 11.78
N VAL A 219 -4.98 5.38 13.06
CA VAL A 219 -4.24 4.49 13.96
C VAL A 219 -5.21 3.88 14.96
N VAL A 220 -5.12 2.56 15.14
CA VAL A 220 -5.91 1.78 16.09
C VAL A 220 -4.96 0.93 16.93
N VAL A 221 -5.05 1.09 18.24
CA VAL A 221 -4.38 0.27 19.24
C VAL A 221 -5.40 -0.73 19.77
N SER A 222 -5.12 -2.01 19.63
CA SER A 222 -5.95 -3.12 20.14
C SER A 222 -5.15 -3.98 21.11
N GLU A 223 -5.82 -4.80 21.90
CA GLU A 223 -5.13 -5.83 22.67
C GLU A 223 -4.54 -6.89 21.73
N THR A 224 -3.37 -7.42 22.09
CA THR A 224 -2.70 -8.47 21.31
C THR A 224 -3.40 -9.82 21.49
N ALA A 225 -3.96 -10.07 22.68
CA ALA A 225 -4.75 -11.26 22.98
C ALA A 225 -6.13 -11.24 22.28
N ASP A 226 -6.77 -10.07 22.19
CA ASP A 226 -8.01 -9.87 21.45
C ASP A 226 -7.93 -8.63 20.53
N PRO A 227 -7.67 -8.83 19.23
CA PRO A 227 -7.63 -7.75 18.25
C PRO A 227 -8.96 -7.00 18.07
N TRP A 228 -10.07 -7.53 18.59
CA TRP A 228 -11.38 -6.87 18.54
C TRP A 228 -11.56 -5.85 19.66
N GLN A 229 -10.82 -5.99 20.76
CA GLN A 229 -10.81 -5.07 21.88
C GLN A 229 -9.95 -3.84 21.57
N GLU A 230 -10.60 -2.73 21.22
CA GLU A 230 -9.95 -1.47 20.90
C GLU A 230 -9.58 -0.71 22.19
N VAL A 231 -8.28 -0.52 22.40
CA VAL A 231 -7.74 0.28 23.49
C VAL A 231 -7.77 1.75 23.12
N TYR A 232 -7.32 2.14 21.93
CA TYR A 232 -7.25 3.55 21.55
C TYR A 232 -7.34 3.74 20.04
N ARG A 233 -7.86 4.90 19.61
CA ARG A 233 -7.93 5.28 18.20
C ARG A 233 -7.57 6.74 18.00
N TRP A 234 -6.83 6.99 16.93
CA TRP A 234 -6.42 8.30 16.48
C TRP A 234 -6.70 8.45 14.99
N GLY A 235 -7.44 9.49 14.59
CA GLY A 235 -7.89 9.69 13.20
C GLY A 235 -9.36 9.35 12.94
N PRO A 236 -9.82 9.40 11.67
CA PRO A 236 -11.23 9.28 11.31
C PRO A 236 -11.82 7.89 11.57
N LYS A 237 -13.06 7.83 12.08
CA LYS A 237 -13.77 6.59 12.47
C LYS A 237 -14.09 5.65 11.30
N THR A 238 -14.04 6.12 10.06
CA THR A 238 -14.63 5.48 8.87
C THR A 238 -13.75 4.47 8.15
N VAL A 239 -12.50 4.25 8.56
CA VAL A 239 -11.65 3.23 7.92
C VAL A 239 -12.17 1.84 8.34
N GLU A 240 -12.84 1.15 7.41
CA GLU A 240 -13.27 -0.24 7.58
C GLU A 240 -12.09 -1.11 8.05
N LYS A 241 -12.36 -2.04 8.97
CA LYS A 241 -11.43 -3.09 9.41
C LYS A 241 -11.15 -4.05 8.25
N SER A 242 -10.50 -3.57 7.19
CA SER A 242 -9.81 -4.40 6.24
C SER A 242 -8.78 -5.18 7.05
N GLY A 243 -8.81 -6.52 7.04
CA GLY A 243 -7.90 -7.36 7.84
C GLY A 243 -6.40 -7.14 7.56
N HIS A 244 -6.06 -6.30 6.59
CA HIS A 244 -4.70 -5.87 6.26
C HIS A 244 -4.48 -4.43 6.72
N ALA A 245 -3.61 -4.26 7.73
CA ALA A 245 -3.13 -2.93 8.08
C ALA A 245 -1.90 -2.59 7.24
N ASP A 246 -1.72 -1.31 6.89
CA ASP A 246 -0.55 -0.86 6.11
C ASP A 246 0.75 -1.02 6.90
N ALA A 247 0.69 -0.81 8.21
CA ALA A 247 1.80 -1.00 9.13
C ALA A 247 1.30 -1.47 10.51
N ARG A 248 2.11 -2.29 11.19
CA ARG A 248 1.82 -2.78 12.54
C ARG A 248 3.08 -2.81 13.38
N VAL A 249 2.92 -2.47 14.66
CA VAL A 249 3.96 -2.64 15.68
C VAL A 249 3.32 -3.12 16.98
N THR A 250 4.07 -3.91 17.73
CA THR A 250 3.66 -4.38 19.05
C THR A 250 4.23 -3.43 20.10
N LEU A 251 3.39 -2.99 21.03
CA LEU A 251 3.74 -2.14 22.18
C LEU A 251 3.79 -2.99 23.46
N PHE A 252 4.37 -2.45 24.53
CA PHE A 252 4.61 -3.17 25.80
C PHE A 252 5.59 -4.34 25.68
N GLU A 253 6.57 -4.23 24.78
CA GLU A 253 7.66 -5.20 24.67
C GLU A 253 8.75 -4.90 25.70
N VAL A 254 8.39 -4.82 26.98
CA VAL A 254 9.35 -4.47 28.02
C VAL A 254 10.23 -5.67 28.33
N GLU A 255 11.46 -5.63 27.81
CA GLU A 255 12.54 -6.49 28.26
C GLU A 255 12.91 -6.08 29.69
N ALA A 256 12.27 -6.73 30.68
CA ALA A 256 12.44 -6.42 32.10
C ALA A 256 13.85 -6.71 32.65
N ASN A 257 14.87 -6.97 31.81
CA ASN A 257 16.19 -7.30 32.31
C ASN A 257 17.36 -6.84 31.39
N PRO A 258 17.89 -5.62 31.57
CA PRO A 258 19.16 -5.24 30.98
C PRO A 258 20.34 -6.12 31.46
N PHE A 259 20.19 -6.86 32.56
CA PHE A 259 21.24 -7.74 33.11
C PHE A 259 21.21 -9.18 32.58
N ARG A 260 20.32 -9.52 31.63
CA ARG A 260 20.28 -10.84 30.96
C ARG A 260 21.05 -10.90 29.64
N GLY A 261 21.87 -9.89 29.34
CA GLY A 261 22.95 -10.03 28.36
C GLY A 261 24.01 -10.98 28.92
N GLY A 262 23.80 -12.29 28.76
CA GLY A 262 24.84 -13.26 29.08
C GLY A 262 26.07 -13.04 28.19
N PRO A 263 27.29 -13.36 28.68
CA PRO A 263 28.47 -13.35 27.83
C PRO A 263 28.23 -14.30 26.65
N ALA A 264 28.54 -13.83 25.44
CA ALA A 264 28.55 -14.64 24.25
C ALA A 264 29.32 -15.94 24.52
N ARG A 265 28.69 -17.07 24.20
CA ARG A 265 29.26 -18.39 24.35
C ARG A 265 30.34 -18.59 23.28
N GLY A 266 31.60 -18.66 23.68
CA GLY A 266 32.76 -19.02 22.84
C GLY A 266 34.04 -18.88 23.66
N THR A 267 34.43 -19.91 24.42
CA THR A 267 35.60 -20.78 24.14
C THR A 267 36.94 -20.01 24.12
N ASP A 268 37.72 -20.26 25.17
CA ASP A 268 39.18 -20.44 25.21
C ASP A 268 40.06 -19.68 24.21
N ASN A 269 40.97 -18.87 24.76
CA ASN A 269 42.27 -18.47 24.20
C ASN A 269 42.42 -18.50 22.66
N ALA A 270 41.97 -17.44 21.99
CA ALA A 270 42.66 -16.83 20.86
C ALA A 270 41.92 -15.52 20.49
N SER A 271 42.63 -14.40 20.48
CA SER A 271 42.13 -13.18 19.85
C SER A 271 41.85 -13.44 18.36
N PRO A 272 40.66 -13.16 17.82
CA PRO A 272 40.47 -13.05 16.38
C PRO A 272 40.71 -11.59 15.93
N PRO A 273 41.16 -11.37 14.68
CA PRO A 273 41.59 -10.08 14.20
C PRO A 273 40.42 -9.11 13.98
N ALA A 274 40.70 -7.83 14.19
CA ALA A 274 39.82 -6.74 13.86
C ALA A 274 39.67 -6.59 12.33
N SER A 275 38.72 -7.31 11.73
CA SER A 275 38.21 -7.02 10.38
C SER A 275 37.09 -7.97 10.01
N GLN A 276 35.84 -7.55 10.23
CA GLN A 276 34.61 -7.84 9.46
C GLN A 276 33.39 -7.48 10.32
N PHE A 277 33.19 -6.18 10.53
CA PHE A 277 31.85 -5.66 10.79
C PHE A 277 31.18 -5.52 9.42
N GLU A 278 30.53 -6.58 8.94
CA GLU A 278 29.44 -6.39 8.00
C GLU A 278 28.29 -5.71 8.77
N PRO A 279 27.72 -4.61 8.28
CA PRO A 279 26.50 -4.07 8.86
C PRO A 279 25.39 -5.08 8.57
N GLN A 280 24.97 -5.85 9.58
CA GLN A 280 23.73 -6.60 9.51
C GLN A 280 22.58 -5.60 9.34
N GLU A 281 22.18 -5.38 8.09
CA GLU A 281 20.86 -4.85 7.76
C GLU A 281 19.82 -5.84 8.28
N GLN A 282 18.92 -5.32 9.12
CA GLN A 282 17.80 -5.99 9.80
C GLN A 282 18.14 -6.63 11.16
N PRO A 283 17.67 -6.02 12.28
CA PRO A 283 17.56 -6.75 13.53
C PRO A 283 16.68 -7.98 13.32
N PRO A 284 16.94 -9.11 13.99
CA PRO A 284 16.03 -10.25 13.94
C PRO A 284 14.62 -9.78 14.31
N LEU A 285 13.62 -10.20 13.53
CA LEU A 285 12.21 -9.97 13.83
C LEU A 285 11.96 -10.37 15.28
N PRO A 286 11.45 -9.48 16.16
CA PRO A 286 11.10 -9.85 17.52
C PRO A 286 10.06 -10.97 17.46
N LEU A 287 10.24 -12.03 18.26
CA LEU A 287 9.26 -13.12 18.34
C LEU A 287 7.87 -12.52 18.66
N PRO A 288 6.82 -12.88 17.92
CA PRO A 288 5.47 -12.43 18.22
C PRO A 288 5.04 -13.02 19.57
N GLY A 289 4.57 -12.19 20.50
CA GLY A 289 3.74 -12.67 21.62
C GLY A 289 4.09 -12.24 23.04
N HIS A 290 4.80 -11.13 23.28
CA HIS A 290 4.98 -10.61 24.64
C HIS A 290 4.50 -9.19 24.89
N GLY A 291 4.14 -8.44 23.85
CA GLY A 291 3.48 -7.15 24.03
C GLY A 291 2.00 -7.31 24.30
N ALA A 292 1.46 -6.46 25.17
CA ALA A 292 0.04 -6.48 25.52
C ALA A 292 -0.82 -5.84 24.44
N TRP A 293 -0.30 -4.84 23.71
CA TRP A 293 -1.06 -4.06 22.74
C TRP A 293 -0.41 -4.11 21.36
N THR A 294 -1.25 -4.17 20.32
CA THR A 294 -0.85 -4.06 18.92
C THR A 294 -1.33 -2.72 18.39
N LEU A 295 -0.42 -1.91 17.88
CA LEU A 295 -0.72 -0.67 17.18
C LEU A 295 -0.72 -0.93 15.69
N SER A 296 -1.84 -0.60 15.04
CA SER A 296 -2.06 -0.74 13.60
C SER A 296 -2.37 0.62 12.99
N ALA A 297 -1.77 0.92 11.85
CA ALA A 297 -2.02 2.17 11.13
C ALA A 297 -2.41 1.91 9.68
N ASN A 298 -3.37 2.69 9.20
CA ASN A 298 -3.92 2.66 7.85
C ASN A 298 -3.98 4.07 7.27
N HIS A 299 -3.83 4.21 5.96
CA HIS A 299 -4.09 5.50 5.30
C HIS A 299 -5.60 5.83 5.27
N ALA A 300 -5.93 7.09 5.54
CA ALA A 300 -7.30 7.60 5.63
C ALA A 300 -7.99 7.71 4.26
N ALA A 301 -7.22 7.79 3.16
CA ALA A 301 -7.76 7.86 1.79
C ALA A 301 -8.30 6.51 1.26
N GLY A 302 -8.39 5.48 2.12
CA GLY A 302 -8.68 4.09 1.76
C GLY A 302 -7.40 3.32 1.46
N SER A 303 -7.49 1.98 1.30
CA SER A 303 -6.33 1.19 0.86
C SER A 303 -5.79 1.83 -0.42
N LEU A 304 -4.51 2.20 -0.42
CA LEU A 304 -3.78 2.79 -1.55
C LEU A 304 -4.03 2.00 -2.85
N GLU A 305 -4.25 0.69 -2.73
CA GLU A 305 -4.62 -0.23 -3.80
C GLU A 305 -5.92 0.17 -4.51
N SER A 306 -6.90 0.74 -3.78
CA SER A 306 -8.16 1.22 -4.34
C SER A 306 -7.99 2.48 -5.20
N ILE A 307 -7.08 3.38 -4.81
CA ILE A 307 -6.73 4.58 -5.58
C ILE A 307 -5.97 4.17 -6.84
N VAL A 308 -5.01 3.26 -6.71
CA VAL A 308 -4.25 2.71 -7.84
C VAL A 308 -5.14 1.91 -8.79
N ALA A 309 -6.06 1.09 -8.28
CA ALA A 309 -7.02 0.33 -9.10
C ALA A 309 -7.97 1.25 -9.88
N ARG A 310 -8.42 2.35 -9.26
CA ARG A 310 -9.24 3.37 -9.94
C ARG A 310 -8.45 4.08 -11.02
N ALA A 311 -7.20 4.43 -10.76
CA ALA A 311 -6.29 5.01 -11.76
C ALA A 311 -6.06 4.05 -12.93
N ARG A 312 -5.81 2.77 -12.66
CA ARG A 312 -5.64 1.72 -13.69
C ARG A 312 -6.87 1.59 -14.59
N ARG A 313 -8.08 1.51 -14.02
CA ARG A 313 -9.32 1.42 -14.80
C ARG A 313 -9.54 2.65 -15.68
N ARG A 314 -9.37 3.86 -15.11
CA ARG A 314 -9.55 5.10 -15.87
C ARG A 314 -8.58 5.18 -17.05
N ASN A 315 -7.33 4.74 -16.86
CA ASN A 315 -6.35 4.76 -17.94
C ASN A 315 -6.65 3.73 -19.03
N LEU A 316 -7.14 2.54 -18.65
CA LEU A 316 -7.61 1.54 -19.62
C LEU A 316 -8.78 2.09 -20.45
N PHE A 317 -9.72 2.79 -19.81
CA PHE A 317 -10.81 3.48 -20.53
C PHE A 317 -10.28 4.54 -21.49
N LEU A 318 -9.38 5.42 -21.05
CA LEU A 318 -8.79 6.45 -21.92
C LEU A 318 -8.06 5.84 -23.12
N GLY A 319 -7.27 4.79 -22.91
CA GLY A 319 -6.59 4.06 -23.99
C GLY A 319 -7.58 3.41 -24.97
N ALA A 320 -8.63 2.77 -24.47
CA ALA A 320 -9.67 2.17 -25.30
C ALA A 320 -10.46 3.22 -26.10
N SER A 321 -10.78 4.37 -25.49
CA SER A 321 -11.48 5.47 -26.15
C SER A 321 -10.66 6.11 -27.26
N LEU A 322 -9.35 6.32 -27.04
CA LEU A 322 -8.46 6.87 -28.06
C LEU A 322 -8.32 5.91 -29.25
N LEU A 323 -8.24 4.60 -28.97
CA LEU A 323 -8.18 3.57 -30.00
C LEU A 323 -9.47 3.50 -30.83
N LEU A 324 -10.64 3.56 -30.17
CA LEU A 324 -11.93 3.65 -30.87
C LEU A 324 -12.05 4.90 -31.74
N LEU A 325 -11.59 6.05 -31.24
CA LEU A 325 -11.60 7.30 -32.00
C LEU A 325 -10.72 7.21 -33.26
N LEU A 326 -9.54 6.61 -33.15
CA LEU A 326 -8.64 6.38 -34.29
C LEU A 326 -9.22 5.41 -35.32
N ILE A 327 -9.85 4.32 -34.88
CA ILE A 327 -10.55 3.41 -35.79
C ILE A 327 -11.67 4.15 -36.53
N ALA A 328 -12.45 4.97 -35.83
CA ALA A 328 -13.53 5.76 -36.41
C ALA A 328 -13.02 6.75 -37.47
N THR A 329 -11.92 7.46 -37.20
CA THR A 329 -11.34 8.42 -38.17
C THR A 329 -10.80 7.72 -39.41
N VAL A 330 -10.15 6.57 -39.29
CA VAL A 330 -9.69 5.80 -40.45
C VAL A 330 -10.87 5.27 -41.27
N ILE A 331 -11.92 4.75 -40.63
CA ILE A 331 -13.13 4.30 -41.33
C ILE A 331 -13.78 5.47 -42.08
N ALA A 332 -13.88 6.64 -41.47
CA ALA A 332 -14.41 7.85 -42.09
C ALA A 332 -13.58 8.27 -43.32
N LEU A 333 -12.25 8.24 -43.20
CA LEU A 333 -11.35 8.56 -44.31
C LEU A 333 -11.51 7.58 -45.47
N ILE A 334 -11.59 6.28 -45.20
CA ILE A 334 -11.81 5.26 -46.25
C ILE A 334 -13.16 5.46 -46.94
N ARG A 335 -14.22 5.75 -46.18
CA ARG A 335 -15.55 6.06 -46.73
C ARG A 335 -15.52 7.29 -47.63
N PHE A 336 -14.84 8.35 -47.21
CA PHE A 336 -14.69 9.58 -47.97
C PHE A 336 -13.94 9.36 -49.29
N THR A 337 -12.77 8.68 -49.24
CA THR A 337 -11.96 8.41 -50.44
C THR A 337 -12.71 7.55 -51.46
N ARG A 338 -13.41 6.49 -51.00
CA ARG A 338 -14.23 5.65 -51.90
C ARG A 338 -15.39 6.41 -52.53
N GLY A 339 -16.01 7.33 -51.78
CA GLY A 339 -17.05 8.22 -52.31
C GLY A 339 -16.52 9.13 -53.41
N ALA A 340 -15.35 9.71 -53.20
CA ALA A 340 -14.68 10.57 -54.18
C ALA A 340 -14.28 9.80 -55.47
N GLU A 341 -13.74 8.59 -55.33
CA GLU A 341 -13.41 7.72 -56.48
C GLU A 341 -14.68 7.38 -57.30
N LYS A 342 -15.79 7.03 -56.63
CA LYS A 342 -17.04 6.70 -57.31
C LYS A 342 -17.65 7.90 -58.04
N LEU A 343 -17.52 9.11 -57.47
CA LEU A 343 -17.97 10.34 -58.12
C LEU A 343 -17.15 10.65 -59.38
N ALA A 344 -15.83 10.49 -59.31
CA ALA A 344 -14.95 10.68 -60.46
C ALA A 344 -15.23 9.66 -61.57
N GLU A 345 -15.50 8.40 -61.22
CA GLU A 345 -15.87 7.34 -62.17
C GLU A 345 -17.21 7.64 -62.86
N MET A 346 -18.22 8.13 -62.12
CA MET A 346 -19.49 8.57 -62.71
C MET A 346 -19.32 9.76 -63.65
N GLN A 347 -18.52 10.76 -63.27
CA GLN A 347 -18.21 11.91 -64.15
C GLN A 347 -17.53 11.45 -65.45
N MET A 348 -16.58 10.53 -65.37
CA MET A 348 -15.86 10.02 -66.53
C MET A 348 -16.76 9.16 -67.45
N ASN A 349 -17.60 8.30 -66.87
CA ASN A 349 -18.57 7.50 -67.63
C ASN A 349 -19.64 8.37 -68.30
N PHE A 350 -20.09 9.43 -67.64
CA PHE A 350 -21.02 10.40 -68.21
C PHE A 350 -20.42 11.13 -69.42
N VAL A 351 -19.21 11.67 -69.28
CA VAL A 351 -18.51 12.36 -70.38
C VAL A 351 -18.26 11.42 -71.55
N SER A 352 -17.86 10.18 -71.28
CA SER A 352 -17.65 9.16 -72.31
C SER A 352 -18.95 8.76 -73.01
N GLY A 353 -20.03 8.57 -72.23
CA GLY A 353 -21.37 8.22 -72.73
C GLY A 353 -21.93 9.31 -73.65
N ILE A 354 -21.98 10.55 -73.17
CA ILE A 354 -22.45 11.70 -73.98
C ILE A 354 -21.59 11.86 -75.24
N SER A 355 -20.27 11.72 -75.13
CA SER A 355 -19.38 11.85 -76.31
C SER A 355 -19.69 10.81 -77.39
N HIS A 356 -20.04 9.59 -77.01
CA HIS A 356 -20.38 8.54 -77.96
C HIS A 356 -21.77 8.73 -78.58
N GLU A 357 -22.74 9.15 -77.76
CA GLU A 357 -24.11 9.43 -78.21
C GLU A 357 -24.20 10.68 -79.09
N LEU A 358 -23.33 11.68 -78.92
CA LEU A 358 -23.26 12.85 -79.80
C LEU A 358 -22.47 12.58 -81.10
N ARG A 359 -21.46 11.70 -81.06
CA ARG A 359 -20.59 11.46 -82.23
C ARG A 359 -21.31 10.74 -83.37
N THR A 360 -22.20 9.81 -83.03
CA THR A 360 -22.96 9.02 -84.00
C THR A 360 -23.88 9.87 -84.88
N PRO A 361 -24.81 10.68 -84.32
CA PRO A 361 -25.67 11.59 -85.08
C PRO A 361 -24.87 12.61 -85.88
N LEU A 362 -23.81 13.18 -85.29
CA LEU A 362 -22.93 14.14 -85.98
C LEU A 362 -22.25 13.52 -87.21
N SER A 363 -21.87 12.24 -87.14
CA SER A 363 -21.27 11.51 -88.26
C SER A 363 -22.29 11.26 -89.38
N VAL A 364 -23.55 10.97 -89.03
CA VAL A 364 -24.67 10.80 -89.97
C VAL A 364 -24.98 12.11 -90.70
N ILE A 365 -25.10 13.22 -89.97
CA ILE A 365 -25.31 14.56 -90.53
C ILE A 365 -24.18 14.91 -91.50
N ARG A 366 -22.92 14.66 -91.11
CA ARG A 366 -21.75 14.93 -91.95
C ARG A 366 -21.75 14.08 -93.22
N ALA A 367 -22.13 12.80 -93.14
CA ALA A 367 -22.22 11.91 -94.29
C ALA A 367 -23.34 12.33 -95.26
N ALA A 368 -24.53 12.65 -94.73
CA ALA A 368 -25.65 13.15 -95.52
C ALA A 368 -25.32 14.48 -96.22
N GLY A 369 -24.70 15.42 -95.50
CA GLY A 369 -24.24 16.70 -96.05
C GLY A 369 -23.16 16.54 -97.13
N PHE A 370 -22.25 15.57 -96.96
CA PHE A 370 -21.24 15.24 -97.97
C PHE A 370 -21.88 14.72 -99.26
N ASN A 371 -22.90 13.85 -99.16
CA ASN A 371 -23.61 13.30 -100.32
C ASN A 371 -24.40 14.37 -101.08
N LEU A 372 -25.02 15.32 -100.37
CA LEU A 372 -25.69 16.48 -100.95
C LEU A 372 -24.70 17.41 -101.68
N ARG A 373 -23.54 17.71 -101.09
CA ARG A 373 -22.52 18.60 -101.67
C ARG A 373 -21.87 18.02 -102.94
N THR A 374 -21.64 16.71 -102.97
CA THR A 374 -20.83 16.06 -104.02
C THR A 374 -21.66 15.74 -105.28
N LYS A 375 -22.92 16.20 -105.36
CA LYS A 375 -23.85 15.99 -106.51
C LYS A 375 -24.11 14.51 -106.86
N PHE A 376 -23.99 13.60 -105.88
CA PHE A 376 -24.40 12.20 -106.03
C PHE A 376 -25.93 12.04 -105.96
N ALA A 377 -26.62 12.89 -105.20
CA ALA A 377 -28.08 12.99 -105.19
C ALA A 377 -28.57 13.93 -106.31
N ARG A 378 -28.70 13.42 -107.54
CA ARG A 378 -29.25 14.19 -108.68
C ARG A 378 -30.77 14.05 -108.81
N GLU A 379 -31.36 13.08 -108.13
CA GLU A 379 -32.80 12.87 -108.08
C GLU A 379 -33.42 13.69 -106.93
N PRO A 380 -34.54 14.39 -107.15
CA PRO A 380 -35.20 15.19 -106.11
C PRO A 380 -35.57 14.35 -104.88
N VAL A 381 -35.92 13.08 -105.09
CA VAL A 381 -36.24 12.11 -104.02
C VAL A 381 -35.05 11.85 -103.09
N GLN A 382 -33.81 11.82 -103.60
CA GLN A 382 -32.62 11.58 -102.78
C GLN A 382 -32.21 12.83 -101.98
N VAL A 383 -32.41 14.01 -102.56
CA VAL A 383 -32.16 15.29 -101.88
C VAL A 383 -33.10 15.46 -100.69
N GLU A 384 -34.39 15.17 -100.88
CA GLU A 384 -35.39 15.18 -99.81
C GLU A 384 -35.05 14.15 -98.71
N ARG A 385 -34.64 12.94 -99.09
CA ARG A 385 -34.24 11.89 -98.14
C ARG A 385 -33.03 12.29 -97.27
N TYR A 386 -31.98 12.87 -97.86
CA TYR A 386 -30.81 13.32 -97.10
C TYR A 386 -31.12 14.58 -96.29
N GLY A 387 -31.99 15.47 -96.78
CA GLY A 387 -32.49 16.63 -96.03
C GLY A 387 -33.25 16.22 -94.77
N ASN A 388 -34.21 15.30 -94.91
CA ASN A 388 -34.97 14.75 -93.77
C ASN A 388 -34.05 14.03 -92.78
N LEU A 389 -33.07 13.25 -93.25
CA LEU A 389 -32.11 12.57 -92.39
C LEU A 389 -31.24 13.55 -91.57
N ILE A 390 -30.84 14.70 -92.13
CA ILE A 390 -30.11 15.74 -91.39
C ILE A 390 -31.03 16.38 -90.35
N GLN A 391 -32.28 16.67 -90.73
CA GLN A 391 -33.25 17.30 -89.83
C GLN A 391 -33.57 16.40 -88.63
N ASP A 392 -33.97 15.15 -88.87
CA ASP A 392 -34.28 14.17 -87.82
C ASP A 392 -33.12 14.01 -86.83
N GLU A 393 -31.89 13.92 -87.34
CA GLU A 393 -30.71 13.70 -86.51
C GLU A 393 -30.27 14.96 -85.76
N SER A 394 -30.56 16.16 -86.31
CA SER A 394 -30.37 17.44 -85.63
C SER A 394 -31.40 17.70 -84.53
N GLU A 395 -32.66 17.28 -84.73
CA GLU A 395 -33.71 17.34 -83.72
C GLU A 395 -33.39 16.38 -82.56
N LYS A 396 -32.90 15.17 -82.85
CA LYS A 396 -32.40 14.25 -81.81
C LYS A 396 -31.21 14.81 -81.03
N LEU A 397 -30.25 15.45 -81.69
CA LEU A 397 -29.09 16.05 -81.02
C LEU A 397 -29.50 17.23 -80.14
N THR A 398 -30.50 18.02 -80.57
CA THR A 398 -31.08 19.11 -79.78
C THR A 398 -31.79 18.55 -78.54
N ALA A 399 -32.61 17.51 -78.70
CA ALA A 399 -33.29 16.85 -77.59
C ALA A 399 -32.32 16.23 -76.56
N LEU A 400 -31.11 15.80 -76.99
CA LEU A 400 -30.05 15.31 -76.10
C LEU A 400 -29.31 16.42 -75.32
N ILE A 401 -29.34 17.67 -75.81
CA ILE A 401 -28.68 18.81 -75.15
C ILE A 401 -29.65 19.55 -74.20
N GLU A 402 -30.94 19.50 -74.49
CA GLU A 402 -31.99 20.13 -73.66
C GLU A 402 -32.40 19.29 -72.43
N GLN A 403 -31.92 18.04 -72.32
CA GLN A 403 -32.03 17.18 -71.12
C GLN A 403 -30.84 17.37 -70.19
#